data_AF-A0A9D2CY12-F1
#
_entry.id   AF-A0A9D2CY12-F1
#
_cell.length_a   1.000
_cell.length_b   1.000
_cell.length_c   1.000
_cell.angle_alpha   90.00
_cell.angle_beta   90.00
_cell.angle_gamma   90.00
#
_symmetry.space_group_name_H-M   'P 1'
#
loop_
_entity.id
_entity.type
_entity.pdbx_description
1 polymer ?
#
loop_
_entity_poly.entity_id
_entity_poly.type
_entity_poly.pdbx_seq_one_letter_code
_entity_poly.pdbx_strand_id
1 'polypeptide(L)'
;MKEFLGALGAVIVACALAIFASCSTDVEGKSFSYDRCEIAGYIEGLSDEHFDKMKETIADGFLGYTFSFADGKATVAQFGNTIYEGSYTQEGSVLTIAGEKYNVRGRQIIMNVNFTMLGEKLENVVVKVYFKA
;
A
#
# COMPACT_ATOMS: atom_id res chain seq x y z
N MET A 1 0.66 -20.68 -5.35
CA MET A 1 1.51 -19.74 -4.57
C MET A 1 2.34 -18.80 -5.44
N LYS A 2 3.04 -19.24 -6.50
CA LYS A 2 3.85 -18.33 -7.35
C LYS A 2 3.04 -17.26 -8.11
N GLU A 3 1.84 -17.60 -8.59
CA GLU A 3 0.98 -16.61 -9.30
C GLU A 3 0.33 -15.59 -8.36
N PHE A 4 0.06 -16.01 -7.12
CA PHE A 4 -0.44 -15.13 -6.05
C PHE A 4 0.61 -14.08 -5.65
N LEU A 5 1.88 -14.48 -5.54
CA LEU A 5 3.01 -13.58 -5.27
C LEU A 5 3.32 -12.64 -6.46
N GLY A 6 3.07 -13.04 -7.70
CA GLY A 6 3.26 -12.19 -8.89
C GLY A 6 2.20 -11.09 -9.01
N ALA A 7 0.94 -11.43 -8.72
CA ALA A 7 -0.15 -10.45 -8.63
C ALA A 7 0.01 -9.53 -7.41
N LEU A 8 0.41 -10.08 -6.26
CA LEU A 8 0.84 -9.28 -5.11
C LEU A 8 2.05 -8.42 -5.44
N GLY A 9 3.04 -8.84 -6.22
CA GLY A 9 4.19 -7.99 -6.58
C GLY A 9 3.80 -6.75 -7.37
N ALA A 10 2.91 -6.88 -8.36
CA ALA A 10 2.39 -5.73 -9.13
C ALA A 10 1.44 -4.86 -8.30
N VAL A 11 0.61 -5.48 -7.45
CA VAL A 11 -0.28 -4.78 -6.51
C VAL A 11 0.51 -4.11 -5.41
N ILE A 12 1.58 -4.70 -4.87
CA ILE A 12 2.41 -4.16 -3.78
C ILE A 12 3.23 -2.98 -4.27
N VAL A 13 3.76 -3.00 -5.50
CA VAL A 13 4.42 -1.84 -6.12
C VAL A 13 3.42 -0.70 -6.39
N ALA A 14 2.16 -1.01 -6.72
CA ALA A 14 1.09 -0.01 -6.80
C ALA A 14 0.56 0.44 -5.41
N CYS A 15 0.50 -0.46 -4.43
CA CYS A 15 -0.12 -0.22 -3.13
C CYS A 15 0.80 0.46 -2.11
N ALA A 16 2.03 0.72 -2.52
CA ALA A 16 3.12 1.07 -1.63
C ALA A 16 3.01 2.52 -1.09
N LEU A 17 2.33 3.44 -1.77
CA LEU A 17 2.64 4.86 -1.59
C LEU A 17 1.42 5.76 -1.31
N ALA A 18 1.24 6.16 -0.05
CA ALA A 18 0.49 7.36 0.36
C ALA A 18 0.56 7.55 1.89
N ILE A 19 0.93 8.74 2.32
CA ILE A 19 1.80 8.79 3.48
C ILE A 19 1.72 10.17 4.19
N PHE A 20 1.55 10.12 5.52
CA PHE A 20 1.51 11.11 6.64
C PHE A 20 0.40 12.15 6.85
N ALA A 21 0.15 12.34 8.17
CA ALA A 21 -0.46 13.50 8.81
C ALA A 21 0.58 14.25 9.65
N SER A 22 0.71 15.56 9.41
CA SER A 22 0.93 16.59 10.42
C SER A 22 0.46 17.95 9.85
N CYS A 23 -0.85 18.16 9.73
CA CYS A 23 -1.50 19.35 9.12
C CYS A 23 -1.10 19.70 7.67
N SER A 24 0.04 19.24 7.15
CA SER A 24 0.39 19.27 5.74
C SER A 24 0.16 17.89 5.15
N THR A 25 -0.54 17.86 4.02
CA THR A 25 -0.64 16.67 3.17
C THR A 25 0.67 16.37 2.47
N ASP A 26 1.61 17.31 2.44
CA ASP A 26 2.87 17.25 1.72
C ASP A 26 3.77 16.09 2.18
N VAL A 27 4.25 15.28 1.23
CA VAL A 27 5.16 14.16 1.46
C VAL A 27 6.63 14.54 1.31
N GLU A 28 6.96 15.69 0.74
CA GLU A 28 8.34 16.09 0.43
C GLU A 28 9.24 16.12 1.69
N GLY A 29 10.45 15.58 1.53
CA GLY A 29 11.47 15.46 2.58
C GLY A 29 11.19 14.41 3.65
N LYS A 30 10.21 13.53 3.47
CA LYS A 30 9.76 12.59 4.51
C LYS A 30 10.05 11.13 4.14
N SER A 31 10.24 10.31 5.17
CA SER A 31 10.42 8.86 5.06
C SER A 31 9.45 8.12 5.98
N PHE A 32 9.01 6.95 5.54
CA PHE A 32 7.88 6.24 6.13
C PHE A 32 8.16 4.75 6.06
N SER A 33 7.82 4.02 7.12
CA SER A 33 7.93 2.56 7.15
C SER A 33 6.58 1.95 7.40
N TYR A 34 6.33 0.78 6.82
CA TYR A 34 5.15 -0.01 7.14
C TYR A 34 5.03 -0.23 8.66
N ASP A 35 3.80 -0.11 9.16
CA ASP A 35 3.45 -0.37 10.56
C ASP A 35 2.45 -1.53 10.65
N ARG A 36 1.26 -1.37 10.04
CA ARG A 36 0.20 -2.38 10.04
C ARG A 36 -0.77 -2.20 8.87
N CYS A 37 -1.56 -3.21 8.56
CA CYS A 37 -2.71 -3.09 7.66
C CYS A 37 -4.03 -3.45 8.36
N GLU A 38 -5.11 -2.86 7.92
CA GLU A 38 -6.48 -3.23 8.27
C GLU A 38 -7.27 -3.46 6.99
N ILE A 39 -8.10 -4.50 6.97
CA ILE A 39 -9.02 -4.75 5.86
C ILE A 39 -10.40 -4.32 6.33
N ALA A 40 -10.99 -3.36 5.62
CA ALA A 40 -12.32 -2.85 5.88
C ALA A 40 -13.29 -3.37 4.82
N GLY A 41 -14.46 -3.82 5.28
CA GLY A 41 -15.52 -4.32 4.41
C GLY A 41 -15.97 -5.73 4.79
N TYR A 42 -17.23 -6.04 4.51
CA TYR A 42 -17.74 -7.40 4.55
C TYR A 42 -17.41 -8.06 3.20
N ILE A 43 -16.66 -9.15 3.24
CA ILE A 43 -16.39 -9.97 2.07
C ILE A 43 -17.33 -11.17 2.16
N GLU A 44 -18.43 -11.10 1.42
CA GLU A 44 -19.44 -12.16 1.40
C GLU A 44 -18.80 -13.48 0.94
N GLY A 45 -19.06 -14.57 1.69
CA GLY A 45 -18.55 -15.90 1.38
C GLY A 45 -17.17 -16.24 1.97
N LEU A 46 -16.46 -15.28 2.57
CA LEU A 46 -15.17 -15.56 3.20
C LEU A 46 -15.35 -16.05 4.64
N SER A 47 -14.76 -17.20 4.99
CA SER A 47 -14.69 -17.63 6.39
C SER A 47 -13.73 -16.77 7.19
N ASP A 48 -13.89 -16.74 8.52
CA ASP A 48 -12.98 -16.01 9.42
C ASP A 48 -11.52 -16.47 9.26
N GLU A 49 -11.29 -17.78 9.10
CA GLU A 49 -9.94 -18.33 8.86
C GLU A 49 -9.33 -17.81 7.55
N HIS A 50 -10.12 -17.72 6.48
CA HIS A 50 -9.66 -17.17 5.21
C HIS A 50 -9.42 -15.66 5.31
N PHE A 51 -10.25 -14.96 6.07
CA PHE A 51 -10.10 -13.53 6.32
C PHE A 51 -8.80 -13.22 7.09
N ASP A 52 -8.44 -14.05 8.07
CA ASP A 52 -7.20 -13.88 8.82
C ASP A 52 -5.96 -14.23 7.98
N LYS A 53 -5.98 -15.32 7.19
CA LYS A 53 -4.89 -15.63 6.24
C LYS A 53 -4.67 -14.51 5.22
N MET A 54 -5.75 -13.86 4.79
CA MET A 54 -5.69 -12.72 3.89
C MET A 54 -5.02 -11.51 4.54
N LYS A 55 -5.37 -11.20 5.79
CA LYS A 55 -4.68 -10.14 6.55
C LYS A 55 -3.19 -10.43 6.70
N GLU A 56 -2.83 -11.66 7.09
CA GLU A 56 -1.44 -12.08 7.23
C GLU A 56 -0.69 -11.94 5.91
N THR A 57 -1.26 -12.44 4.82
CA THR A 57 -0.67 -12.32 3.48
C THR A 57 -0.42 -10.86 3.10
N ILE A 58 -1.41 -9.99 3.30
CA ILE A 58 -1.31 -8.57 2.95
C ILE A 58 -0.25 -7.92 3.84
N ALA A 59 -0.27 -8.19 5.16
CA ALA A 59 0.70 -7.68 6.11
C ALA A 59 2.14 -8.09 5.75
N ASP A 60 2.35 -9.37 5.43
CA ASP A 60 3.63 -9.91 4.98
C ASP A 60 4.07 -9.28 3.66
N GLY A 61 3.12 -8.99 2.78
CA GLY A 61 3.35 -8.29 1.52
C GLY A 61 3.93 -6.88 1.69
N PHE A 62 3.54 -6.15 2.75
CA PHE A 62 4.08 -4.82 3.07
C PHE A 62 5.18 -4.83 4.12
N LEU A 63 5.50 -5.98 4.71
CA LEU A 63 6.52 -6.06 5.73
C LEU A 63 7.88 -5.61 5.17
N GLY A 64 8.56 -4.75 5.93
CA GLY A 64 9.86 -4.21 5.57
C GLY A 64 9.84 -3.13 4.50
N TYR A 65 8.65 -2.72 4.00
CA TYR A 65 8.56 -1.62 3.06
C TYR A 65 8.83 -0.27 3.72
N THR A 66 9.64 0.52 3.03
CA THR A 66 9.92 1.91 3.36
C THR A 66 9.77 2.78 2.13
N PHE A 67 9.30 3.99 2.36
CA PHE A 67 9.00 4.98 1.35
C PHE A 67 9.73 6.26 1.71
N SER A 68 10.33 6.92 0.74
CA SER A 68 10.94 8.22 0.95
C SER A 68 10.67 9.13 -0.23
N PHE A 69 10.39 10.39 0.06
CA PHE A 69 10.08 11.41 -0.93
C PHE A 69 11.05 12.57 -0.75
N ALA A 70 11.85 12.83 -1.77
CA ALA A 70 12.84 13.90 -1.74
C ALA A 70 13.13 14.37 -3.16
N ASP A 71 13.27 15.68 -3.34
CA ASP A 71 13.67 16.32 -4.59
C ASP A 71 12.76 15.92 -5.77
N GLY A 72 11.45 15.78 -5.52
CA GLY A 72 10.47 15.34 -6.53
C GLY A 72 10.59 13.86 -6.93
N LYS A 73 11.39 13.07 -6.20
CA LYS A 73 11.54 11.62 -6.37
C LYS A 73 10.89 10.84 -5.23
N ALA A 74 10.20 9.77 -5.59
CA ALA A 74 9.72 8.74 -4.68
C ALA A 74 10.64 7.53 -4.79
N THR A 75 11.10 7.04 -3.64
CA THR A 75 11.86 5.80 -3.51
C THR A 75 11.05 4.82 -2.68
N VAL A 76 10.91 3.60 -3.19
CA VAL A 76 10.38 2.46 -2.44
C VAL A 76 11.52 1.49 -2.20
N ALA A 77 11.73 1.11 -0.96
CA ALA A 77 12.63 0.03 -0.59
C ALA A 77 11.90 -1.03 0.21
N GLN A 78 12.33 -2.29 0.07
CA GLN A 78 11.88 -3.41 0.88
C GLN A 78 13.10 -4.01 1.57
N PHE A 79 13.04 -4.09 2.91
CA PHE A 79 14.16 -4.54 3.75
C PHE A 79 15.48 -3.82 3.42
N GLY A 80 15.40 -2.51 3.14
CA GLY A 80 16.55 -1.67 2.81
C GLY A 80 17.02 -1.75 1.34
N ASN A 81 16.44 -2.62 0.52
CA ASN A 81 16.77 -2.69 -0.91
C ASN A 81 15.78 -1.85 -1.71
N THR A 82 16.27 -0.86 -2.46
CA THR A 82 15.43 -0.08 -3.37
C THR A 82 14.85 -0.98 -4.46
N ILE A 83 13.53 -1.04 -4.54
CA ILE A 83 12.79 -1.79 -5.55
C ILE A 83 12.10 -0.87 -6.58
N TYR A 84 11.94 0.41 -6.24
CA TYR A 84 11.43 1.42 -7.15
C TYR A 84 12.07 2.77 -6.84
N GLU A 85 12.44 3.51 -7.88
CA GLU A 85 12.76 4.92 -7.84
C GLU A 85 12.09 5.60 -9.04
N GLY A 86 11.39 6.70 -8.82
CA GLY A 86 10.72 7.43 -9.89
C GLY A 86 10.26 8.81 -9.45
N SER A 87 9.75 9.59 -10.40
CA SER A 87 9.17 10.89 -10.08
C SER A 87 7.81 10.73 -9.39
N TYR A 88 7.48 11.73 -8.57
CA TYR A 88 6.14 11.88 -8.02
C TYR A 88 5.65 13.31 -8.16
N THR A 89 4.34 13.48 -8.17
CA THR A 89 3.69 14.79 -8.02
C THR A 89 2.62 14.70 -6.94
N GLN A 90 2.33 15.83 -6.30
CA GLN A 90 1.27 15.90 -5.31
C GLN A 90 0.39 17.13 -5.54
N GLU A 91 -0.93 16.90 -5.59
CA GLU A 91 -1.97 17.92 -5.71
C GLU A 91 -2.94 17.78 -4.53
N GLY A 92 -2.73 18.59 -3.47
CA GLY A 92 -3.53 18.50 -2.26
C GLY A 92 -3.40 17.13 -1.58
N SER A 93 -4.51 16.38 -1.53
CA SER A 93 -4.56 15.02 -0.97
C SER A 93 -4.31 13.91 -2.00
N VAL A 94 -4.01 14.26 -3.25
CA VAL A 94 -3.79 13.27 -4.32
C VAL A 94 -2.30 13.18 -4.64
N LEU A 95 -1.72 12.02 -4.40
CA LEU A 95 -0.33 11.69 -4.72
C LEU A 95 -0.32 10.90 -6.04
N THR A 96 0.52 11.31 -6.99
CA THR A 96 0.68 10.59 -8.27
C THR A 96 2.10 10.06 -8.39
N ILE A 97 2.25 8.74 -8.55
CA ILE A 97 3.55 8.06 -8.69
C ILE A 97 3.41 7.03 -9.79
N ALA A 98 4.38 6.98 -10.71
CA ALA A 98 4.32 6.12 -11.89
C ALA A 98 3.01 6.24 -12.70
N GLY A 99 2.33 7.40 -12.65
CA GLY A 99 1.05 7.63 -13.33
C GLY A 99 -0.20 7.19 -12.56
N GLU A 100 -0.03 6.50 -11.43
CA GLU A 100 -1.12 6.05 -10.58
C GLU A 100 -1.46 7.08 -9.50
N LYS A 101 -2.77 7.27 -9.23
CA LYS A 101 -3.29 8.30 -8.32
C LYS A 101 -3.78 7.68 -7.01
N TYR A 102 -3.33 8.25 -5.89
CA TYR A 102 -3.64 7.76 -4.56
C TYR A 102 -4.20 8.86 -3.67
N ASN A 103 -5.25 8.53 -2.90
CA ASN A 103 -5.79 9.44 -1.89
C ASN A 103 -5.03 9.29 -0.58
N VAL A 104 -4.43 10.38 -0.14
CA VAL A 104 -3.68 10.47 1.13
C VAL A 104 -4.61 10.95 2.24
N ARG A 105 -4.71 10.18 3.33
CA ARG A 105 -5.48 10.55 4.54
C ARG A 105 -4.68 10.30 5.81
N GLY A 106 -3.90 11.29 6.19
CA GLY A 106 -3.04 11.21 7.36
C GLY A 106 -2.03 10.07 7.25
N ARG A 107 -1.87 9.24 8.29
CA ARG A 107 -0.90 8.11 8.28
C ARG A 107 -1.42 6.84 7.58
N GLN A 108 -2.48 6.96 6.78
CA GLN A 108 -3.16 5.83 6.15
C GLN A 108 -3.23 5.99 4.63
N ILE A 109 -2.96 4.90 3.93
CA ILE A 109 -3.42 4.69 2.55
C ILE A 109 -4.72 3.93 2.63
N ILE A 110 -5.73 4.38 1.88
CA ILE A 110 -6.94 3.60 1.64
C ILE A 110 -6.92 3.17 0.19
N MET A 111 -6.93 1.86 -0.04
CA MET A 111 -6.85 1.26 -1.37
C MET A 111 -8.06 0.38 -1.59
N ASN A 112 -8.64 0.46 -2.79
CA ASN A 112 -9.57 -0.55 -3.27
C ASN A 112 -8.74 -1.54 -4.07
N VAL A 113 -8.62 -2.75 -3.55
CA VAL A 113 -7.79 -3.79 -4.14
C VAL A 113 -8.69 -4.92 -4.63
N ASN A 114 -8.41 -5.39 -5.84
CA ASN A 114 -8.99 -6.61 -6.38
C ASN A 114 -7.92 -7.69 -6.33
N PHE A 115 -8.18 -8.81 -5.68
CA PHE A 115 -7.23 -9.92 -5.63
C PHE A 115 -7.92 -11.25 -5.77
N THR A 116 -7.19 -12.21 -6.33
CA THR A 116 -7.65 -13.60 -6.40
C THR A 116 -6.96 -14.38 -5.29
N MET A 117 -7.72 -14.89 -4.33
CA MET A 117 -7.21 -15.70 -3.22
C MET A 117 -7.92 -17.06 -3.22
N LEU A 118 -7.14 -18.14 -3.17
CA LEU A 118 -7.66 -19.52 -3.14
C LEU A 118 -8.64 -19.89 -4.29
N GLY A 119 -8.52 -19.21 -5.43
CA GLY A 119 -9.40 -19.41 -6.59
C GLY A 119 -10.65 -18.53 -6.60
N GLU A 120 -10.88 -17.74 -5.55
CA GLU A 120 -11.96 -16.76 -5.49
C GLU A 120 -11.46 -15.37 -5.83
N LYS A 121 -12.23 -14.66 -6.66
CA LYS A 121 -11.94 -13.26 -7.01
C LYS A 121 -12.65 -12.36 -6.02
N LEU A 122 -11.87 -11.61 -5.25
CA LEU A 122 -12.36 -10.64 -4.30
C LEU A 122 -12.24 -9.26 -4.93
N GLU A 123 -13.38 -8.58 -5.03
CA GLU A 123 -13.48 -7.26 -5.67
C GLU A 123 -13.81 -6.19 -4.64
N ASN A 124 -13.27 -4.98 -4.85
CA ASN A 124 -13.52 -3.80 -4.04
C ASN A 124 -13.15 -3.96 -2.55
N VAL A 125 -12.13 -4.75 -2.24
CA VAL A 125 -11.66 -4.90 -0.87
C VAL A 125 -10.93 -3.64 -0.45
N VAL A 126 -11.41 -2.99 0.61
CA VAL A 126 -10.78 -1.77 1.13
C VAL A 126 -9.64 -2.17 2.06
N VAL A 127 -8.41 -1.97 1.63
CA VAL A 127 -7.22 -2.17 2.47
C VAL A 127 -6.75 -0.81 2.96
N LYS A 128 -6.65 -0.66 4.28
CA LYS A 128 -6.06 0.48 4.95
C LYS A 128 -4.66 0.13 5.42
N VAL A 129 -3.63 0.74 4.85
CA VAL A 129 -2.24 0.51 5.28
C VAL A 129 -1.76 1.69 6.09
N TYR A 130 -1.19 1.42 7.25
CA TYR A 130 -0.70 2.38 8.22
C TYR A 130 0.82 2.42 8.16
N PHE A 131 1.36 3.64 8.23
CA PHE A 131 2.79 3.90 8.19
C PHE A 131 3.26 4.69 9.41
N LYS A 132 4.48 4.39 9.87
CA LYS A 132 5.21 5.15 10.89
C LYS A 132 6.24 6.08 10.23
N ALA A 133 6.45 7.24 10.86
CA ALA A 133 7.48 8.23 10.53
C ALA A 133 8.80 7.93 11.21
#